data_AF-A0A6L6X4Q6-F1
#
_entry.id   AF-A0A6L6X4Q6-F1
#
_cell.length_a   1.000
_cell.length_b   1.000
_cell.length_c   1.000
_cell.angle_alpha   90.00
_cell.angle_beta   90.00
_cell.angle_gamma   90.00
#
_symmetry.space_group_name_H-M   'P 1'
#
loop_
_entity.id
_entity.type
_entity.pdbx_description
1 polymer ?
#
loop_
_entity_poly.entity_id
_entity_poly.type
_entity_poly.pdbx_seq_one_letter_code
_entity_poly.pdbx_strand_id
1 'polypeptide(L)'
;MTHDTENFRDAFSSFVRESGRWRDVEPEALLSRWRTFVEECEQGYRGDAEDYFNDLTSRDSLARALGSAELQSFPELVLLRVEVEAVDSRFRVLLIPDAFPRIPAEYWWARGVVKFARRRLVEDLRREYRIEAELFE
;
A
#
# COMPACT_ATOMS: atom_id res chain seq x y z
N MET A 1 -21.97 -27.02 19.02
CA MET A 1 -20.63 -26.42 18.85
C MET A 1 -20.18 -26.74 17.44
N THR A 2 -20.66 -25.95 16.48
CA THR A 2 -20.16 -25.97 15.10
C THR A 2 -18.81 -25.30 15.13
N HIS A 3 -17.75 -26.04 14.83
CA HIS A 3 -16.45 -25.43 14.54
C HIS A 3 -16.66 -24.53 13.33
N ASP A 4 -16.71 -23.22 13.57
CA ASP A 4 -16.71 -22.21 12.52
C ASP A 4 -15.51 -22.49 11.64
N THR A 5 -15.78 -22.87 10.39
CA THR A 5 -14.78 -22.76 9.35
C THR A 5 -14.68 -21.27 9.10
N GLU A 6 -13.80 -20.57 9.83
CA GLU A 6 -13.57 -19.16 9.60
C GLU A 6 -13.27 -18.99 8.11
N ASN A 7 -14.11 -18.21 7.43
CA ASN A 7 -13.87 -17.88 6.04
C ASN A 7 -12.64 -16.96 6.00
N PHE A 8 -11.71 -17.18 5.08
CA PHE A 8 -10.51 -16.35 4.90
C PHE A 8 -10.82 -14.85 4.99
N ARG A 9 -11.92 -14.42 4.36
CA ARG A 9 -12.37 -13.02 4.37
C ARG A 9 -12.59 -12.50 5.79
N ASP A 10 -13.22 -13.28 6.65
CA ASP A 10 -13.55 -12.88 8.02
C ASP A 10 -12.30 -12.87 8.90
N ALA A 11 -11.47 -13.92 8.81
CA ALA A 11 -10.19 -14.00 9.51
C ALA A 11 -9.26 -12.84 9.12
N PHE A 12 -9.14 -12.55 7.82
CA PHE A 12 -8.37 -11.42 7.30
C PHE A 12 -8.92 -10.08 7.84
N SER A 13 -10.23 -9.88 7.75
CA SER A 13 -10.87 -8.62 8.18
C SER A 13 -10.70 -8.39 9.68
N SER A 14 -10.81 -9.44 10.49
CA SER A 14 -10.57 -9.39 11.94
C SER A 14 -9.12 -9.05 12.24
N PHE A 15 -8.16 -9.72 11.60
CA PHE A 15 -6.73 -9.41 11.74
C PHE A 15 -6.42 -7.93 11.41
N VAL A 16 -6.98 -7.40 10.32
CA VAL A 16 -6.77 -5.99 9.93
C VAL A 16 -7.40 -5.04 10.96
N ARG A 17 -8.60 -5.35 11.48
CA ARG A 17 -9.24 -4.54 12.54
C ARG A 17 -8.42 -4.48 13.81
N GLU A 18 -7.90 -5.63 14.25
CA GLU A 18 -7.06 -5.73 15.45
C GLU A 18 -5.74 -4.97 15.29
N SER A 19 -5.23 -4.84 14.05
CA SER A 19 -4.07 -4.01 13.74
C SER A 19 -4.32 -2.49 13.78
N GLY A 20 -5.57 -2.06 14.03
CA GLY A 20 -5.95 -0.67 14.25
C GLY A 20 -6.64 0.04 13.08
N ARG A 21 -6.92 -0.66 11.97
CA ARG A 21 -7.67 -0.11 10.81
C ARG A 21 -9.13 -0.53 10.89
N TRP A 22 -10.05 0.44 10.88
CA TRP A 22 -11.49 0.18 11.09
C TRP A 22 -12.35 0.26 9.82
N ARG A 23 -11.78 0.65 8.69
CA ARG A 23 -12.46 0.81 7.39
C ARG A 23 -11.67 0.12 6.27
N ASP A 24 -12.40 -0.31 5.24
CA ASP A 24 -11.87 -1.04 4.08
C ASP A 24 -10.94 -2.17 4.56
N VAL A 25 -11.46 -3.08 5.37
CA VAL A 25 -10.65 -4.11 6.07
C VAL A 25 -10.68 -5.45 5.37
N GLU A 26 -11.62 -5.62 4.44
CA GLU A 26 -11.78 -6.79 3.61
C GLU A 26 -10.61 -6.89 2.60
N PRO A 27 -10.16 -8.12 2.26
CA PRO A 27 -8.97 -8.29 1.42
C PRO A 27 -9.10 -7.63 0.05
N GLU A 28 -10.27 -7.75 -0.60
CA GLU A 28 -10.52 -7.11 -1.89
C GLU A 28 -10.67 -5.59 -1.79
N ALA A 29 -11.14 -5.07 -0.66
CA ALA A 29 -11.27 -3.64 -0.44
C ALA A 29 -9.89 -2.99 -0.28
N LEU A 30 -9.00 -3.58 0.51
CA LEU A 30 -7.61 -3.13 0.63
C LEU A 30 -6.85 -3.24 -0.69
N LEU A 31 -7.00 -4.36 -1.39
CA LEU A 31 -6.37 -4.56 -2.69
C LEU A 31 -6.89 -3.57 -3.74
N SER A 32 -8.19 -3.29 -3.75
CA SER A 32 -8.79 -2.28 -4.62
C SER A 32 -8.21 -0.89 -4.32
N ARG A 33 -8.12 -0.52 -3.04
CA ARG A 33 -7.51 0.74 -2.62
C ARG A 33 -6.05 0.85 -3.06
N TRP A 34 -5.29 -0.22 -2.90
CA TRP A 34 -3.89 -0.26 -3.36
C TRP A 34 -3.80 -0.09 -4.89
N ARG A 35 -4.64 -0.78 -5.66
CA ARG A 35 -4.70 -0.62 -7.12
C ARG A 35 -5.04 0.80 -7.52
N THR A 36 -6.08 1.39 -6.94
CA THR A 36 -6.50 2.77 -7.24
C THR A 36 -5.38 3.75 -6.96
N PHE A 37 -4.70 3.64 -5.82
CA PHE A 37 -3.56 4.50 -5.52
C PHE A 37 -2.44 4.39 -6.57
N VAL A 38 -2.10 3.18 -6.99
CA VAL A 38 -1.07 2.97 -8.01
C VAL A 38 -1.52 3.53 -9.37
N GLU A 39 -2.78 3.37 -9.74
CA GLU A 39 -3.37 3.96 -10.96
C GLU A 39 -3.33 5.50 -10.94
N GLU A 40 -3.59 6.11 -9.77
CA GLU A 40 -3.46 7.55 -9.60
C GLU A 40 -2.01 8.02 -9.69
N CYS A 41 -1.06 7.23 -9.17
CA CYS A 41 0.37 7.50 -9.31
C CYS A 41 0.83 7.41 -10.79
N GLU A 42 0.34 6.43 -11.55
CA GLU A 42 0.62 6.28 -12.98
C GLU A 42 0.14 7.49 -13.81
N GLN A 43 -0.88 8.21 -13.33
CA GLN A 43 -1.48 9.39 -14.00
C GLN A 43 -0.93 10.73 -13.49
N GLY A 44 0.11 10.68 -12.64
CA GLY A 44 0.59 11.79 -11.85
C GLY A 44 -0.36 12.03 -10.67
N TYR A 45 0.04 11.57 -9.50
CA TYR A 45 -0.77 11.68 -8.28
C TYR A 45 -1.15 13.14 -7.99
N ARG A 46 -2.43 13.36 -7.66
CA ARG A 46 -3.05 14.70 -7.59
C ARG A 46 -3.14 15.28 -6.17
N GLY A 47 -3.12 14.41 -5.15
CA GLY A 47 -3.17 14.80 -3.75
C GLY A 47 -1.92 15.54 -3.28
N ASP A 48 -1.88 15.89 -2.01
CA ASP A 48 -0.66 16.34 -1.33
C ASP A 48 0.13 15.17 -0.75
N ALA A 49 1.19 15.50 -0.01
CA ALA A 49 2.00 14.52 0.70
C ALA A 49 1.21 13.76 1.78
N GLU A 50 0.27 14.42 2.49
CA GLU A 50 -0.55 13.75 3.51
C GLU A 50 -1.47 12.72 2.86
N ASP A 51 -2.18 13.09 1.79
CA ASP A 51 -3.00 12.17 0.99
C ASP A 51 -2.17 10.98 0.50
N TYR A 52 -0.98 11.26 -0.07
CA TYR A 52 -0.08 10.25 -0.61
C TYR A 52 0.37 9.22 0.44
N PHE A 53 0.83 9.69 1.60
CA PHE A 53 1.27 8.79 2.67
C PHE A 53 0.09 8.06 3.33
N ASN A 54 -1.08 8.68 3.39
CA ASN A 54 -2.29 8.02 3.88
C ASN A 54 -2.72 6.87 2.95
N ASP A 55 -2.64 7.03 1.64
CA ASP A 55 -3.00 5.97 0.71
C ASP A 55 -2.01 4.79 0.70
N LEU A 56 -0.71 5.07 0.93
CA LEU A 56 0.31 4.03 1.13
C LEU A 56 -0.01 3.08 2.29
N THR A 57 -0.78 3.50 3.29
CA THR A 57 -1.17 2.65 4.43
C THR A 57 -1.98 1.41 4.02
N SER A 58 -2.61 1.43 2.84
CA SER A 58 -3.26 0.26 2.26
C SER A 58 -2.25 -0.87 2.02
N ARG A 59 -1.07 -0.54 1.51
CA ARG A 59 0.01 -1.51 1.27
C ARG A 59 0.66 -2.01 2.57
N ASP A 60 0.75 -1.16 3.59
CA ASP A 60 1.19 -1.59 4.93
C ASP A 60 0.25 -2.63 5.53
N SER A 61 -1.07 -2.40 5.40
CA SER A 61 -2.10 -3.32 5.90
C SER A 61 -2.02 -4.67 5.19
N LEU A 62 -1.86 -4.64 3.85
CA LEU A 62 -1.63 -5.85 3.05
C LEU A 62 -0.32 -6.56 3.45
N ALA A 63 0.78 -5.82 3.69
CA ALA A 63 2.06 -6.40 4.09
C ALA A 63 1.94 -7.20 5.39
N ARG A 64 1.28 -6.61 6.39
CA ARG A 64 1.08 -7.23 7.71
C ARG A 64 0.24 -8.50 7.58
N ALA A 65 -0.86 -8.44 6.82
CA ALA A 65 -1.72 -9.61 6.63
C ALA A 65 -1.00 -10.73 5.86
N LEU A 66 -0.27 -10.41 4.79
CA LEU A 66 0.53 -11.37 4.03
C LEU A 66 1.68 -11.98 4.83
N GLY A 67 2.14 -11.29 5.89
CA GLY A 67 3.15 -11.78 6.82
C GLY A 67 2.59 -12.47 8.07
N SER A 68 1.27 -12.48 8.28
CA SER A 68 0.64 -13.09 9.45
C SER A 68 0.77 -14.60 9.41
N ALA A 69 1.22 -15.21 10.51
CA ALA A 69 1.29 -16.66 10.66
C ALA A 69 -0.10 -17.31 10.68
N GLU A 70 -1.08 -16.63 11.29
CA GLU A 70 -2.47 -17.09 11.42
C GLU A 70 -3.18 -17.16 10.07
N LEU A 71 -2.86 -16.23 9.16
CA LEU A 71 -3.46 -16.21 7.83
C LEU A 71 -2.79 -17.19 6.86
N GLN A 72 -1.59 -17.71 7.15
CA GLN A 72 -0.90 -18.66 6.26
C GLN A 72 -1.66 -19.97 6.07
N SER A 73 -2.61 -20.32 6.95
CA SER A 73 -3.43 -21.52 6.79
C SER A 73 -4.44 -21.43 5.65
N PHE A 74 -4.70 -20.23 5.13
CA PHE A 74 -5.69 -19.99 4.08
C PHE A 74 -5.03 -19.98 2.70
N PRO A 75 -5.39 -20.90 1.78
CA PRO A 75 -4.84 -20.90 0.41
C PRO A 75 -5.16 -19.61 -0.36
N GLU A 76 -6.26 -18.93 -0.04
CA GLU A 76 -6.65 -17.65 -0.61
C GLU A 76 -5.60 -16.54 -0.38
N LEU A 77 -4.78 -16.65 0.68
CA LEU A 77 -3.68 -15.71 0.94
C LEU A 77 -2.64 -15.75 -0.17
N VAL A 78 -2.41 -16.91 -0.79
CA VAL A 78 -1.49 -17.06 -1.93
C VAL A 78 -2.03 -16.31 -3.15
N LEU A 79 -3.34 -16.40 -3.41
CA LEU A 79 -3.98 -15.66 -4.50
C LEU A 79 -3.90 -14.16 -4.27
N LEU A 80 -4.17 -13.70 -3.04
CA LEU A 80 -4.02 -12.29 -2.68
C LEU A 80 -2.57 -11.82 -2.86
N ARG A 81 -1.58 -12.63 -2.48
CA ARG A 81 -0.16 -12.30 -2.66
C ARG A 81 0.19 -12.04 -4.12
N VAL A 82 -0.23 -12.93 -5.03
CA VAL A 82 0.03 -12.78 -6.47
C VAL A 82 -0.56 -11.47 -6.99
N GLU A 83 -1.78 -11.13 -6.58
CA GLU A 83 -2.41 -9.87 -6.99
C GLU A 83 -1.70 -8.64 -6.43
N VAL A 84 -1.26 -8.68 -5.16
CA VAL A 84 -0.47 -7.60 -4.56
C VAL A 84 0.87 -7.44 -5.28
N GLU A 85 1.56 -8.52 -5.59
CA GLU A 85 2.85 -8.50 -6.30
C GLU A 85 2.73 -7.92 -7.73
N ALA A 86 1.60 -8.18 -8.41
CA ALA A 86 1.32 -7.59 -9.72
C ALA A 86 1.19 -6.05 -9.63
N VAL A 87 0.50 -5.55 -8.60
CA VAL A 87 0.33 -4.10 -8.37
C VAL A 87 1.64 -3.46 -7.87
N ASP A 88 2.37 -4.15 -7.00
CA ASP A 88 3.67 -3.74 -6.50
C ASP A 88 4.68 -3.54 -7.64
N SER A 89 4.67 -4.44 -8.62
CA SER A 89 5.56 -4.36 -9.78
C SER A 89 5.31 -3.09 -10.60
N ARG A 90 4.04 -2.69 -10.75
CA ARG A 90 3.65 -1.42 -11.40
C ARG A 90 4.09 -0.21 -10.59
N PHE A 91 3.89 -0.23 -9.28
CA PHE A 91 4.29 0.90 -8.43
C PHE A 91 5.80 1.10 -8.38
N ARG A 92 6.57 0.00 -8.28
CA ARG A 92 8.03 0.05 -8.07
C ARG A 92 8.77 0.79 -9.17
N VAL A 93 8.32 0.70 -10.42
CA VAL A 93 8.94 1.40 -11.56
C VAL A 93 8.67 2.90 -11.58
N LEU A 94 7.73 3.37 -10.76
CA LEU A 94 7.39 4.79 -10.60
C LEU A 94 8.26 5.48 -9.55
N LEU A 95 9.00 4.74 -8.73
CA LEU A 95 9.65 5.30 -7.56
C LEU A 95 11.04 5.86 -7.85
N ILE A 96 11.36 6.97 -7.18
CA ILE A 96 12.71 7.28 -6.74
C ILE A 96 12.97 6.37 -5.52
N PRO A 97 13.86 5.37 -5.63
CA PRO A 97 14.17 4.51 -4.50
C PRO A 97 14.93 5.30 -3.43
N ASP A 98 14.87 4.81 -2.18
CA ASP A 98 15.67 5.33 -1.07
C ASP A 98 15.47 6.82 -0.73
N ALA A 99 14.33 7.40 -1.11
CA ALA A 99 13.97 8.77 -0.74
C ALA A 99 13.91 8.98 0.78
N PHE A 100 13.56 7.91 1.52
CA PHE A 100 13.54 7.87 2.98
C PHE A 100 14.45 6.75 3.50
N PRO A 101 15.79 6.91 3.48
CA PRO A 101 16.74 5.81 3.70
C PRO A 101 16.73 5.22 5.12
N ARG A 102 16.11 5.92 6.07
CA ARG A 102 15.91 5.44 7.45
C ARG A 102 14.78 4.42 7.58
N ILE A 103 13.90 4.34 6.59
CA ILE A 103 12.86 3.30 6.54
C ILE A 103 13.52 1.96 6.16
N PRO A 104 13.23 0.86 6.86
CA PRO A 104 13.81 -0.44 6.52
C PRO A 104 13.49 -0.88 5.08
N ALA A 105 14.41 -1.64 4.47
CA ALA A 105 14.33 -1.98 3.05
C ALA A 105 13.13 -2.89 2.70
N GLU A 106 12.64 -3.66 3.67
CA GLU A 106 11.43 -4.48 3.54
C GLU A 106 10.16 -3.64 3.30
N TYR A 107 10.14 -2.37 3.73
CA TYR A 107 9.07 -1.40 3.49
C TYR A 107 9.37 -0.52 2.27
N TRP A 108 9.87 -1.12 1.19
CA TRP A 108 10.35 -0.40 0.01
C TRP A 108 9.32 0.58 -0.59
N TRP A 109 8.01 0.30 -0.46
CA TRP A 109 6.93 1.16 -0.94
C TRP A 109 6.83 2.48 -0.15
N ALA A 110 7.12 2.45 1.15
CA ALA A 110 7.16 3.64 2.00
C ALA A 110 8.54 4.31 1.99
N ARG A 111 9.59 3.54 1.67
CA ARG A 111 10.97 4.02 1.55
C ARG A 111 11.20 4.84 0.28
N GLY A 112 10.50 4.51 -0.80
CA GLY A 112 10.51 5.28 -2.05
C GLY A 112 9.37 6.30 -2.12
N VAL A 113 9.41 7.11 -3.17
CA VAL A 113 8.35 8.07 -3.51
C VAL A 113 8.25 8.20 -5.02
N VAL A 114 7.08 8.54 -5.56
CA VAL A 114 6.90 8.69 -7.01
C VAL A 114 7.87 9.74 -7.60
N LYS A 115 8.44 9.39 -8.76
CA LYS A 115 9.35 10.26 -9.52
C LYS A 115 8.62 11.38 -10.27
N PHE A 116 7.37 11.14 -10.64
CA PHE A 116 6.50 12.10 -11.32
C PHE A 116 5.19 12.26 -10.56
N ALA A 117 4.73 13.49 -10.33
CA ALA A 117 3.45 13.77 -9.72
C ALA A 117 2.88 15.13 -10.18
N ARG A 118 1.64 15.46 -9.79
CA ARG A 118 1.13 16.81 -10.04
C ARG A 118 1.71 17.80 -9.04
N ARG A 119 1.52 19.07 -9.38
CA ARG A 119 2.15 20.22 -8.72
C ARG A 119 2.06 20.21 -7.19
N ARG A 120 0.91 19.82 -6.63
CA ARG A 120 0.69 19.82 -5.17
C ARG A 120 1.68 18.89 -4.46
N LEU A 121 1.71 17.60 -4.83
CA LEU A 121 2.65 16.65 -4.26
C LEU A 121 4.11 17.05 -4.49
N VAL A 122 4.47 17.52 -5.69
CA VAL A 122 5.85 17.96 -5.99
C VAL A 122 6.29 19.11 -5.07
N GLU A 123 5.43 20.12 -4.90
CA GLU A 123 5.72 21.27 -4.03
C GLU A 123 5.90 20.83 -2.57
N ASP A 124 5.06 19.93 -2.07
CA ASP A 124 5.12 19.46 -0.69
C ASP A 124 6.33 18.54 -0.43
N LEU A 125 6.63 17.61 -1.35
CA LEU A 125 7.84 16.78 -1.28
C LEU A 125 9.11 17.62 -1.21
N ARG A 126 9.18 18.68 -2.01
CA ARG A 126 10.32 19.61 -2.00
C ARG A 126 10.37 20.46 -0.73
N ARG A 127 9.24 21.00 -0.29
CA ARG A 127 9.15 21.92 0.85
C ARG A 127 9.42 21.21 2.17
N GLU A 128 8.79 20.06 2.38
CA GLU A 128 8.72 19.37 3.67
C GLU A 128 9.77 18.26 3.80
N TYR A 129 10.03 17.54 2.71
CA TYR A 129 10.88 16.35 2.74
C TYR A 129 12.22 16.53 2.01
N ARG A 130 12.43 17.67 1.34
CA ARG A 130 13.62 17.98 0.52
C ARG A 130 13.87 16.95 -0.58
N ILE A 131 12.80 16.38 -1.10
CA ILE A 131 12.80 15.44 -2.21
C ILE A 131 12.46 16.19 -3.49
N GLU A 132 13.27 16.02 -4.52
CA GLU A 132 13.04 16.62 -5.84
C GLU A 132 12.36 15.58 -6.74
N ALA A 133 11.02 15.61 -6.78
CA ALA A 133 10.20 14.90 -7.76
C ALA A 133 9.87 15.82 -8.94
N GLU A 134 9.55 15.25 -10.09
CA GLU A 134 9.27 15.99 -11.33
C GLU A 134 7.76 16.15 -11.56
N LEU A 135 7.38 17.20 -12.29
CA LEU A 135 5.99 17.39 -12.69
C LEU A 135 5.61 16.35 -13.75
N PHE A 136 4.48 15.69 -13.55
CA PHE A 136 3.84 14.86 -14.57
C PHE A 136 3.17 15.78 -15.60
N GLU A 137 3.58 15.68 -16.86
CA GLU A 137 3.02 16.43 -18.00
C GLU A 137 1.57 15.99 -18.31
#